data_AF-A0A7V5PRY7-F1
#
_entry.id   AF-A0A7V5PRY7-F1
#
_cell.length_a   1.000
_cell.length_b   1.000
_cell.length_c   1.000
_cell.angle_alpha   90.00
_cell.angle_beta   90.00
_cell.angle_gamma   90.00
#
_symmetry.space_group_name_H-M   'P 1'
#
loop_
_entity.id
_entity.type
_entity.pdbx_description
1 polymer ?
#
loop_
_entity_poly.entity_id
_entity_poly.type
_entity_poly.pdbx_seq_one_letter_code
_entity_poly.pdbx_strand_id
1 'polypeptide(L)' 'MTSEQYIKEQLQQFLTKHKISGVEVILQRPKEKKFGDYTTNLAMQLARHLKKKPTDIAQMIIEAFEPNPS' A
#
# COMPACT_ATOMS: atom_id res chain seq x y z
N MET A 1 -3.14 18.69 -0.20
CA MET A 1 -2.42 17.40 -0.36
C MET A 1 -2.78 16.82 -1.72
N THR A 2 -1.81 16.31 -2.48
CA THR A 2 -2.12 15.58 -3.72
C THR A 2 -2.53 14.15 -3.38
N SER A 3 -3.33 13.51 -4.24
CA SER A 3 -3.77 12.12 -4.02
C SER A 3 -2.58 11.16 -3.91
N GLU A 4 -1.51 11.39 -4.67
CA GLU A 4 -0.27 10.61 -4.58
C GLU A 4 0.38 10.69 -3.19
N GLN A 5 0.47 11.91 -2.63
CA GLN A 5 1.05 12.13 -1.30
C GLN A 5 0.22 11.42 -0.23
N TYR A 6 -1.11 11.53 -0.30
CA TYR A 6 -2.01 10.84 0.61
C TYR A 6 -1.81 9.32 0.59
N ILE A 7 -1.76 8.71 -0.61
CA ILE A 7 -1.52 7.27 -0.75
C ILE A 7 -0.17 6.88 -0.16
N LYS A 8 0.90 7.64 -0.43
CA LYS A 8 2.24 7.37 0.15
C LYS A 8 2.22 7.44 1.66
N GLU A 9 1.55 8.44 2.23
CA GLU A 9 1.47 8.64 3.67
C GLU A 9 0.73 7.47 4.35
N GLN A 10 -0.41 7.04 3.80
CA GLN A 10 -1.16 5.90 4.31
C GLN A 10 -0.35 4.59 4.23
N LEU A 11 0.39 4.35 3.14
CA LEU A 11 1.28 3.19 3.04
C LEU A 11 2.43 3.26 4.06
N GLN A 12 3.01 4.44 4.29
CA GLN A 12 4.05 4.65 5.30
C GLN A 12 3.52 4.42 6.73
N GLN A 13 2.30 4.87 7.01
CA GLN A 13 1.64 4.60 8.29
C GLN A 13 1.42 3.09 8.50
N PHE A 14 1.00 2.37 7.46
CA PHE A 14 0.88 0.91 7.51
C PHE A 14 2.22 0.24 7.84
N LEU A 15 3.31 0.62 7.16
CA LEU A 15 4.65 0.08 7.44
C LEU A 15 5.09 0.34 8.89
N THR A 16 4.85 1.55 9.38
CA THR A 16 5.18 1.97 10.74
C THR A 16 4.39 1.16 11.78
N LYS A 17 3.08 0.99 11.57
CA LYS A 17 2.18 0.21 12.43
C LYS A 17 2.64 -1.25 12.55
N HIS A 18 3.15 -1.83 11.47
CA HIS A 18 3.68 -3.19 11.43
C HIS A 18 5.17 -3.30 11.77
N LYS A 19 5.84 -2.19 12.14
CA LYS A 19 7.29 -2.13 12.44
C LYS A 19 8.17 -2.68 11.31
N ILE A 20 7.77 -2.43 10.06
CA ILE A 20 8.51 -2.85 8.87
C ILE A 20 9.39 -1.71 8.40
N SER A 21 10.69 -1.98 8.28
CA SER A 21 11.69 -1.04 7.79
C SER A 21 12.42 -1.61 6.56
N GLY A 22 13.03 -0.73 5.76
CA GLY A 22 13.80 -1.13 4.58
C GLY A 22 12.95 -1.48 3.34
N VAL A 23 11.66 -1.16 3.34
CA VAL A 23 10.78 -1.30 2.19
C VAL A 23 10.51 0.07 1.58
N GLU A 24 10.83 0.22 0.30
CA GLU A 24 10.56 1.46 -0.43
C GLU A 24 9.15 1.46 -1.00
N VAL A 25 8.39 2.54 -0.74
CA VAL A 25 7.04 2.73 -1.28
C VAL A 25 7.12 3.37 -2.67
N ILE A 26 6.90 2.55 -3.70
CA ILE A 26 6.92 3.01 -5.09
C ILE A 26 5.48 3.10 -5.61
N LEU A 27 5.07 4.30 -6.04
CA LEU A 27 3.82 4.53 -6.78
C LEU A 27 4.13 4.76 -8.25
N GLN A 28 3.38 4.09 -9.11
CA GLN A 28 3.50 4.19 -10.56
C GLN A 28 2.12 4.34 -11.19
N ARG A 29 2.07 4.97 -12.37
CA ARG A 29 0.84 4.98 -13.18
C ARG A 29 0.70 3.64 -13.91
N PRO A 30 -0.47 2.99 -13.89
CA PRO A 30 -0.66 1.72 -14.58
C PRO A 30 -0.54 1.90 -16.10
N LYS A 31 -0.12 0.82 -16.78
CA LYS A 31 -0.08 0.76 -18.25
C LYS A 31 -1.48 0.83 -18.86
N GLU A 32 -2.46 0.22 -18.20
CA GLU A 32 -3.86 0.23 -18.63
C GLU A 32 -4.70 1.09 -17.68
N LYS A 33 -5.45 2.05 -18.23
CA LYS A 33 -6.29 2.98 -17.45
C LYS A 33 -7.35 2.28 -16.57
N LYS A 34 -7.74 1.05 -16.90
CA LYS A 34 -8.71 0.26 -16.14
C LYS A 34 -8.24 -0.08 -14.72
N PHE A 35 -6.95 0.00 -14.43
CA PHE A 35 -6.37 -0.27 -13.10
C PHE A 35 -6.31 0.98 -12.19
N GLY A 36 -6.98 2.06 -12.58
CA GLY A 36 -7.03 3.32 -11.81
C GLY A 36 -5.88 4.27 -12.14
N ASP A 37 -5.67 5.25 -11.26
CA ASP A 37 -4.66 6.30 -11.46
C ASP A 37 -3.25 5.87 -11.02
N TYR A 38 -3.17 5.00 -10.01
CA TYR A 38 -1.94 4.60 -9.36
C TYR A 38 -1.91 3.11 -9.04
N THR A 39 -0.70 2.54 -9.05
CA THR A 39 -0.39 1.17 -8.69
C THR A 39 0.87 1.11 -7.84
N THR A 40 0.99 0.07 -7.02
CA THR A 40 2.19 -0.19 -6.21
C THR A 40 2.49 -1.69 -6.13
N ASN A 41 3.76 -2.06 -6.08
CA ASN A 41 4.22 -3.44 -5.85
C ASN A 41 4.42 -3.77 -4.36
N LEU A 42 4.03 -2.86 -3.46
CA LEU A 42 4.32 -2.95 -2.03
C LEU A 42 3.86 -4.27 -1.42
N ALA A 43 2.67 -4.76 -1.79
CA ALA A 43 2.13 -6.02 -1.28
C ALA A 43 3.06 -7.22 -1.56
N MET A 44 3.75 -7.23 -2.70
CA MET A 44 4.73 -8.28 -3.03
C MET A 44 6.01 -8.14 -2.20
N GLN A 45 6.51 -6.91 -2.00
CA GLN A 45 7.68 -6.68 -1.16
C GLN A 45 7.42 -7.13 0.28
N LEU A 46 6.22 -6.86 0.79
CA LEU A 46 5.81 -7.22 2.15
C LEU A 46 5.57 -8.70 2.37
N ALA A 47 5.39 -9.51 1.32
CA ALA A 47 5.15 -10.95 1.44
C ALA A 47 6.25 -11.67 2.25
N ARG A 48 7.51 -11.27 2.07
CA ARG A 48 8.65 -11.84 2.81
C ARG A 48 8.68 -11.40 4.27
N HIS A 49 8.26 -10.16 4.55
CA HIS A 49 8.26 -9.61 5.91
C HIS A 49 7.11 -10.16 6.76
N LEU A 50 5.92 -10.23 6.17
CA LEU A 50 4.69 -10.65 6.86
C LEU A 50 4.44 -12.17 6.77
N LYS A 51 5.19 -12.90 5.93
CA LYS A 51 5.00 -14.33 5.63
C LYS A 51 3.56 -14.66 5.21
N LYS A 52 2.93 -13.75 4.47
CA LYS A 52 1.57 -13.86 3.92
C LYS A 52 1.59 -13.75 2.40
N LYS A 53 0.54 -14.22 1.73
CA LYS A 53 0.41 -14.07 0.28
C LYS A 53 0.24 -12.58 -0.07
N PRO A 54 0.77 -12.12 -1.21
CA PRO A 54 0.62 -10.72 -1.64
C PRO A 54 -0.84 -10.27 -1.69
N THR A 55 -1.77 -11.13 -2.09
CA THR A 55 -3.21 -10.85 -2.12
C THR A 55 -3.78 -10.54 -0.74
N ASP A 56 -3.41 -11.32 0.27
CA ASP A 56 -3.88 -11.11 1.64
C ASP A 56 -3.32 -9.80 2.21
N ILE A 57 -2.08 -9.46 1.85
CA ILE A 57 -1.44 -8.21 2.27
C ILE A 57 -2.09 -7.02 1.56
N ALA A 58 -2.38 -7.12 0.27
CA ALA A 58 -3.10 -6.08 -0.46
C ALA A 58 -4.46 -5.80 0.21
N GLN A 59 -5.18 -6.85 0.61
CA GLN A 59 -6.42 -6.72 1.36
C GLN A 59 -6.20 -6.04 2.73
N MET A 60 -5.17 -6.44 3.49
CA MET A 60 -4.83 -5.78 4.77
C MET A 60 -4.49 -4.29 4.59
N ILE A 61 -3.82 -3.92 3.50
CA ILE A 61 -3.53 -2.51 3.19
C ILE A 61 -4.83 -1.77 2.88
N ILE A 62 -5.73 -2.34 2.08
CA ILE A 62 -7.03 -1.75 1.77
C ILE A 62 -7.86 -1.56 3.05
N GLU A 63 -7.87 -2.55 3.95
CA GLU A 63 -8.56 -2.46 5.25
C GLU A 63 -7.93 -1.42 6.19
N ALA A 64 -6.64 -1.14 6.03
CA ALA A 64 -5.95 -0.11 6.79
C ALA A 64 -6.13 1.29 6.18
N PHE A 65 -6.37 1.38 4.87
CA PHE A 65 -6.89 2.58 4.21
C PHE A 65 -8.36 2.71 4.59
N GLU A 66 -8.58 3.27 5.78
CA GLU A 66 -9.85 3.60 6.42
C GLU A 66 -11.16 3.31 5.68
N PRO A 67 -12.13 2.73 6.41
CA PRO A 67 -13.40 3.40 6.64
C PRO A 67 -13.29 4.11 7.99
N ASN A 68 -13.06 5.42 8.03
CA ASN A 68 -13.32 6.21 9.22
C ASN A 68 -14.80 6.62 9.15
N PRO A 69 -15.69 6.00 9.96
CA PRO A 69 -16.94 6.63 10.29
C PRO A 69 -16.62 7.75 11.29
N SER A 70 -16.65 9.00 10.84
CA SER A 70 -16.86 10.16 11.71
C SER A 70 -17.74 11.17 10.98
#